data_AF-A0A9D9P695-F1
#
_entry.id   AF-A0A9D9P695-F1
#
_cell.length_a   1.000
_cell.length_b   1.000
_cell.length_c   1.000
_cell.angle_alpha   90.00
_cell.angle_beta   90.00
_cell.angle_gamma   90.00
#
_symmetry.space_group_name_H-M   'P 1'
#
loop_
_entity.id
_entity.type
_entity.pdbx_description
1 polymer ?
#
loop_
_entity_poly.entity_id
_entity_poly.type
_entity_poly.pdbx_seq_one_letter_code
_entity_poly.pdbx_strand_id
1 'polypeptide(L)'
;MPANSIISRADYEDYLIYLYFGSNADLLTACINRAYLDFNRTLHGFRKSEGDIYESAKNSLLNSLEILRSTARNEISVDVFDNWHEKTCESLISVFSNNGYRLFVGQAQKWVNMTMKYIFTAGEQRIPGFDSVYSYCHVPFDNILLGKLEKYGFPSLNCAWSRLDKYDEYFERQKWVRQRFSLAPMDVEFLLWSGKEISPEYIR
;
A
#
# COMPACT_ATOMS: atom_id res chain seq x y z
N MET A 1 -26.58 0.74 23.19
CA MET A 1 -26.92 -0.48 22.44
C MET A 1 -28.39 -0.79 22.70
N PRO A 2 -29.20 -1.12 21.68
CA PRO A 2 -30.61 -1.46 21.87
C PRO A 2 -30.75 -2.74 22.71
N ALA A 3 -31.81 -2.83 23.53
CA ALA A 3 -31.98 -3.83 24.59
C ALA A 3 -32.04 -5.31 24.13
N ASN A 4 -32.13 -5.56 22.82
CA ASN A 4 -32.25 -6.91 22.24
C ASN A 4 -31.12 -7.23 21.23
N SER A 5 -29.97 -6.55 21.32
CA SER A 5 -28.83 -6.82 20.42
C SER A 5 -27.73 -7.61 21.13
N ILE A 6 -27.31 -8.71 20.51
CA ILE A 6 -26.11 -9.48 20.91
C ILE A 6 -24.87 -9.08 20.10
N ILE A 7 -25.02 -8.20 19.10
CA ILE A 7 -23.95 -7.76 18.21
C ILE A 7 -23.04 -6.77 18.96
N SER A 8 -21.76 -7.08 19.03
CA SER A 8 -20.70 -6.27 19.62
C SER A 8 -20.10 -5.28 18.61
N ARG A 9 -19.20 -4.41 19.07
CA ARG A 9 -18.45 -3.52 18.17
C ARG A 9 -17.53 -4.31 17.22
N ALA A 10 -16.92 -5.39 17.70
CA ALA A 10 -16.06 -6.25 16.91
C ALA A 10 -16.82 -6.92 15.76
N ASP A 11 -18.05 -7.37 16.01
CA ASP A 11 -18.90 -7.98 14.97
C ASP A 11 -19.21 -7.00 13.82
N TYR A 12 -19.43 -5.71 14.13
CA TYR A 12 -19.59 -4.69 13.10
C TYR A 12 -18.31 -4.46 12.29
N GLU A 13 -17.15 -4.56 12.93
CA GLU A 13 -15.85 -4.43 12.25
C GLU A 13 -15.58 -5.62 11.34
N ASP A 14 -15.85 -6.85 11.81
CA ASP A 14 -15.77 -8.05 10.99
C ASP A 14 -16.72 -7.97 9.79
N TYR A 15 -17.92 -7.43 10.00
CA TYR A 15 -18.86 -7.20 8.91
C TYR A 15 -18.35 -6.15 7.89
N LEU A 16 -17.73 -5.05 8.34
CA LEU A 16 -17.14 -4.06 7.44
C LEU A 16 -15.96 -4.65 6.64
N ILE A 17 -15.11 -5.46 7.29
CA ILE A 17 -14.02 -6.19 6.63
C ILE A 17 -14.59 -7.14 5.58
N TYR A 18 -15.62 -7.91 5.93
CA TYR A 18 -16.33 -8.80 5.00
C TYR A 18 -16.90 -8.04 3.79
N LEU A 19 -17.55 -6.89 4.00
CA LEU A 19 -18.09 -6.07 2.90
C LEU A 19 -17.00 -5.57 1.96
N TYR A 20 -15.82 -5.25 2.50
CA TYR A 20 -14.74 -4.65 1.73
C TYR A 20 -13.85 -5.68 1.00
N PHE A 21 -13.53 -6.79 1.67
CA PHE A 21 -12.61 -7.82 1.19
C PHE A 21 -13.31 -9.10 0.73
N GLY A 22 -14.61 -9.23 0.98
CA GLY A 22 -15.42 -10.42 0.66
C GLY A 22 -15.28 -11.54 1.69
N SER A 23 -15.84 -12.70 1.36
CA SER A 23 -15.85 -13.89 2.21
C SER A 23 -14.54 -14.68 2.23
N ASN A 24 -13.42 -14.08 1.80
CA ASN A 24 -12.18 -14.82 1.55
C ASN A 24 -11.54 -15.22 2.87
N ALA A 25 -11.24 -16.51 3.05
CA ALA A 25 -10.61 -17.01 4.27
C ALA A 25 -9.18 -16.49 4.46
N ASP A 26 -8.50 -16.17 3.35
CA ASP A 26 -7.18 -15.55 3.35
C ASP A 26 -7.30 -14.03 3.11
N LEU A 27 -7.28 -13.29 4.22
CA LEU A 27 -7.39 -11.83 4.20
C LEU A 27 -6.14 -11.15 3.63
N LEU A 28 -4.96 -11.77 3.73
CA LEU A 28 -3.72 -11.23 3.14
C LEU A 28 -3.82 -11.24 1.61
N THR A 29 -4.22 -12.37 1.04
CA THR A 29 -4.51 -12.46 -0.40
C THR A 29 -5.65 -11.52 -0.81
N ALA A 30 -6.67 -11.33 0.02
CA ALA A 30 -7.73 -10.37 -0.24
C ALA A 30 -7.21 -8.91 -0.29
N CYS A 31 -6.27 -8.54 0.59
CA CYS A 31 -5.61 -7.22 0.55
C CYS A 31 -4.85 -7.00 -0.75
N ILE A 32 -4.08 -8.00 -1.19
CA ILE A 32 -3.33 -7.95 -2.46
C ILE A 32 -4.29 -7.79 -3.64
N ASN A 33 -5.34 -8.61 -3.69
CA ASN A 33 -6.33 -8.56 -4.77
C ASN A 33 -7.06 -7.21 -4.79
N ARG A 34 -7.41 -6.68 -3.61
CA ARG A 34 -8.09 -5.39 -3.51
C ARG A 34 -7.19 -4.24 -3.99
N ALA A 35 -5.93 -4.23 -3.57
CA ALA A 35 -4.94 -3.25 -3.98
C ALA A 35 -4.68 -3.25 -5.49
N TYR A 36 -4.78 -4.41 -6.15
CA TYR A 36 -4.67 -4.49 -7.61
C TYR A 36 -5.77 -3.69 -8.32
N LEU A 37 -7.00 -3.73 -7.81
CA LEU A 37 -8.13 -3.01 -8.39
C LEU A 37 -7.95 -1.48 -8.34
N ASP A 38 -7.11 -0.96 -7.44
CA ASP A 38 -6.86 0.48 -7.31
C ASP A 38 -6.06 1.06 -8.48
N PHE A 39 -5.33 0.23 -9.23
CA PHE A 39 -4.53 0.68 -10.37
C PHE A 39 -4.75 -0.08 -11.67
N ASN A 40 -5.40 -1.25 -11.66
CA ASN A 40 -5.53 -2.10 -12.86
C ASN A 40 -6.11 -1.35 -14.08
N ARG A 41 -6.99 -0.36 -13.87
CA ARG A 41 -7.57 0.50 -14.91
C ARG A 41 -6.53 1.34 -15.66
N THR A 42 -5.32 1.45 -15.13
CA THR A 42 -4.18 2.14 -15.74
C THR A 42 -3.27 1.19 -16.54
N LEU A 43 -3.48 -0.12 -16.45
CA LEU A 43 -2.78 -1.13 -17.25
C LEU A 43 -3.37 -1.22 -18.66
N HIS A 44 -2.91 -0.34 -19.54
CA HIS A 44 -3.38 -0.34 -20.92
C HIS A 44 -2.99 -1.65 -21.64
N GLY A 45 -3.98 -2.31 -22.23
CA GLY A 45 -3.79 -3.52 -23.01
C GLY A 45 -3.77 -4.82 -22.21
N PHE A 46 -3.80 -4.76 -20.87
CA PHE A 46 -3.88 -5.95 -20.01
C PHE A 46 -5.35 -6.36 -19.79
N ARG A 47 -5.75 -7.52 -20.33
CA ARG A 47 -7.13 -8.03 -20.25
C ARG A 47 -7.25 -9.18 -19.25
N LYS A 48 -8.45 -9.78 -19.19
CA LYS A 48 -8.75 -10.92 -18.31
C LYS A 48 -8.08 -12.22 -18.76
N SER A 49 -7.76 -12.35 -20.04
CA SER A 49 -7.05 -13.50 -20.61
C SER A 49 -5.62 -13.65 -20.08
N GLU A 50 -5.08 -12.61 -19.48
CA GLU A 50 -3.73 -12.48 -18.93
C GLU A 50 -3.68 -12.87 -17.45
N GLY A 51 -4.65 -13.66 -17.00
CA GLY A 51 -4.81 -14.10 -15.61
C GLY A 51 -3.55 -14.75 -15.06
N ASP A 52 -2.83 -15.53 -15.85
CA ASP A 52 -1.61 -16.22 -15.40
C ASP A 52 -0.49 -15.25 -15.00
N ILE A 53 -0.39 -14.10 -15.68
CA ILE A 53 0.60 -13.06 -15.37
C ILE A 53 0.22 -12.38 -14.06
N TYR A 54 -1.06 -12.06 -13.90
CA TYR A 54 -1.58 -11.52 -12.66
C TYR A 54 -1.33 -12.47 -11.48
N GLU A 55 -1.63 -13.75 -11.65
CA GLU A 55 -1.42 -14.78 -10.62
C GLU A 55 0.06 -14.93 -10.28
N SER A 56 0.94 -14.89 -11.27
CA SER A 56 2.40 -14.91 -11.06
C SER A 56 2.88 -13.69 -10.27
N ALA A 57 2.39 -12.49 -10.61
CA ALA A 57 2.75 -11.27 -9.91
C ALA A 57 2.19 -11.24 -8.47
N LYS A 58 0.95 -11.71 -8.28
CA LYS A 58 0.32 -11.88 -6.97
C LYS A 58 1.15 -12.83 -6.09
N ASN A 59 1.56 -13.98 -6.62
CA ASN A 59 2.39 -14.94 -5.90
C ASN A 59 3.77 -14.34 -5.55
N SER A 60 4.36 -13.55 -6.45
CA SER A 60 5.61 -12.83 -6.18
C SER A 60 5.47 -11.83 -5.02
N LEU A 61 4.38 -11.06 -5.00
CA LEU A 61 4.08 -10.13 -3.90
C LEU A 61 3.81 -10.86 -2.59
N LEU A 62 3.04 -11.96 -2.62
CA LEU A 62 2.76 -12.78 -1.44
C LEU A 62 4.06 -13.32 -0.84
N ASN A 63 4.94 -13.91 -1.66
CA ASN A 63 6.25 -14.39 -1.21
C ASN A 63 7.10 -13.26 -0.60
N SER A 64 7.08 -12.07 -1.21
CA SER A 64 7.81 -10.91 -0.68
C SER A 64 7.28 -10.46 0.68
N LEU A 65 5.95 -10.46 0.87
CA LEU A 65 5.30 -10.14 2.15
C LEU A 65 5.61 -11.20 3.23
N GLU A 66 5.70 -12.47 2.85
CA GLU A 66 6.08 -13.56 3.77
C GLU A 66 7.52 -13.42 4.27
N ILE A 67 8.44 -13.00 3.40
CA ILE A 67 9.82 -12.68 3.78
C ILE A 67 9.84 -11.49 4.75
N LEU A 68 9.08 -10.43 4.45
CA LEU A 68 8.98 -9.27 5.35
C LEU A 68 8.42 -9.65 6.72
N ARG A 69 7.33 -10.44 6.73
CA ARG A 69 6.66 -10.92 7.95
C ARG A 69 7.57 -11.78 8.82
N SER A 70 8.46 -12.54 8.22
CA SER A 70 9.41 -13.41 8.93
C SER A 70 10.71 -12.71 9.34
N THR A 71 10.93 -11.46 8.92
CA THR A 71 12.11 -10.67 9.31
C THR A 71 12.01 -10.28 10.79
N ALA A 72 13.08 -10.48 11.56
CA ALA A 72 13.04 -10.26 13.00
C ALA A 72 12.82 -8.78 13.34
N ARG A 73 12.02 -8.50 14.38
CA ARG A 73 11.64 -7.13 14.75
C ARG A 73 12.83 -6.20 15.01
N ASN A 74 13.92 -6.73 15.58
CA ASN A 74 15.15 -5.98 15.85
C ASN A 74 16.02 -5.75 14.60
N GLU A 75 15.73 -6.42 13.49
CA GLU A 75 16.40 -6.26 12.20
C GLU A 75 15.64 -5.28 11.29
N ILE A 76 14.35 -5.03 11.54
CA ILE A 76 13.57 -4.07 10.79
C ILE A 76 14.07 -2.65 11.06
N SER A 77 14.43 -1.96 9.97
CA SER A 77 14.79 -0.54 9.93
C SER A 77 14.19 0.11 8.69
N VAL A 78 14.34 1.43 8.58
CA VAL A 78 13.94 2.17 7.37
C VAL A 78 14.65 1.63 6.13
N ASP A 79 15.97 1.40 6.21
CA ASP A 79 16.76 0.92 5.07
C ASP A 79 16.36 -0.52 4.67
N VAL A 80 16.06 -1.37 5.66
CA VAL A 80 15.60 -2.75 5.40
C VAL A 80 14.24 -2.73 4.69
N PHE A 81 13.31 -1.90 5.15
CA PHE A 81 12.00 -1.77 4.51
C PHE A 81 12.12 -1.17 3.10
N ASP A 82 12.93 -0.12 2.93
CA ASP A 82 13.11 0.56 1.64
C ASP A 82 13.70 -0.38 0.58
N ASN A 83 14.73 -1.16 0.94
CA ASN A 83 15.34 -2.18 0.09
C ASN A 83 14.38 -3.34 -0.21
N TRP A 84 13.59 -3.78 0.77
CA TRP A 84 12.53 -4.77 0.53
C TRP A 84 11.50 -4.26 -0.46
N HIS A 85 11.05 -3.01 -0.28
CA HIS A 85 10.02 -2.41 -1.11
C HIS A 85 10.51 -2.24 -2.56
N GLU A 86 11.75 -1.77 -2.75
CA GLU A 86 12.37 -1.63 -4.08
C GLU A 86 12.42 -2.96 -4.82
N LYS A 87 13.02 -3.99 -4.20
CA LYS A 87 13.12 -5.34 -4.78
C LYS A 87 11.75 -5.94 -5.08
N THR A 88 10.77 -5.69 -4.22
CA THR A 88 9.39 -6.14 -4.45
C THR A 88 8.80 -5.46 -5.69
N CYS A 89 8.98 -4.15 -5.86
CA CYS A 89 8.54 -3.43 -7.04
C CYS A 89 9.25 -3.93 -8.31
N GLU A 90 10.57 -4.10 -8.27
CA GLU A 90 11.37 -4.61 -9.39
C GLU A 90 10.93 -6.02 -9.83
N SER A 91 10.64 -6.88 -8.85
CA SER A 91 10.14 -8.24 -9.11
C SER A 91 8.78 -8.21 -9.80
N LEU A 92 7.86 -7.36 -9.35
CA LEU A 92 6.56 -7.17 -10.00
C LEU A 92 6.72 -6.64 -11.42
N ILE A 93 7.56 -5.63 -11.62
CA ILE A 93 7.85 -5.08 -12.95
C ILE A 93 8.41 -6.17 -13.87
N SER A 94 9.33 -6.98 -13.37
CA SER A 94 9.96 -8.08 -14.10
C SER A 94 8.95 -9.14 -14.55
N VAL A 95 7.98 -9.50 -13.71
CA VAL A 95 6.91 -10.44 -14.07
C VAL A 95 6.13 -9.93 -15.29
N PHE A 96 5.75 -8.65 -15.31
CA PHE A 96 5.03 -8.08 -16.44
C PHE A 96 5.92 -7.96 -17.69
N SER A 97 7.16 -7.45 -17.55
CA SER A 97 8.06 -7.24 -18.68
C SER A 97 8.46 -8.54 -19.37
N ASN A 98 8.70 -9.61 -18.61
CA ASN A 98 9.04 -10.93 -19.15
C ASN A 98 7.89 -11.56 -19.94
N ASN A 99 6.66 -11.07 -19.75
CA ASN A 99 5.48 -11.52 -20.47
C ASN A 99 5.01 -10.50 -21.52
N GLY A 100 5.85 -9.52 -21.89
CA GLY A 100 5.56 -8.55 -22.95
C GLY A 100 4.63 -7.40 -22.54
N TYR A 101 4.38 -7.22 -21.23
CA TYR A 101 3.59 -6.12 -20.70
C TYR A 101 4.46 -5.11 -19.98
N ARG A 102 3.96 -3.89 -19.83
CA ARG A 102 4.63 -2.84 -19.07
C ARG A 102 3.89 -2.58 -17.76
N LEU A 103 4.63 -2.66 -16.66
CA LEU A 103 4.22 -2.15 -15.36
C LEU A 103 5.17 -1.01 -14.99
N PHE A 104 4.64 0.20 -14.82
CA PHE A 104 5.43 1.35 -14.39
C PHE A 104 5.73 1.27 -12.89
N VAL A 105 6.81 1.89 -12.43
CA VAL A 105 7.13 2.03 -11.00
C VAL A 105 5.94 2.59 -10.21
N GLY A 106 5.28 3.62 -10.76
CA GLY A 106 4.11 4.23 -10.15
C GLY A 106 2.94 3.25 -9.92
N GLN A 107 2.80 2.22 -10.76
CA GLN A 107 1.81 1.15 -10.61
C GLN A 107 2.28 0.08 -9.64
N ALA A 108 3.54 -0.37 -9.75
CA ALA A 108 4.12 -1.37 -8.86
C ALA A 108 4.09 -0.92 -7.39
N GLN A 109 4.60 0.29 -7.09
CA GLN A 109 4.57 0.86 -5.75
C GLN A 109 3.13 1.02 -5.23
N LYS A 110 2.17 1.30 -6.12
CA LYS A 110 0.77 1.49 -5.74
C LYS A 110 0.23 0.17 -5.19
N TRP A 111 0.51 -0.92 -5.89
CA TRP A 111 0.09 -2.24 -5.48
C TRP A 111 0.66 -2.61 -4.10
N VAL A 112 1.95 -2.42 -3.91
CA VAL A 112 2.64 -2.71 -2.63
C VAL A 112 2.09 -1.83 -1.50
N ASN A 113 2.03 -0.51 -1.69
CA ASN A 113 1.64 0.42 -0.64
C ASN A 113 0.17 0.31 -0.25
N MET A 114 -0.72 0.10 -1.23
CA MET A 114 -2.14 -0.15 -0.94
C MET A 114 -2.32 -1.49 -0.23
N THR A 115 -1.54 -2.51 -0.57
CA THR A 115 -1.57 -3.79 0.16
C THR A 115 -1.19 -3.59 1.62
N MET A 116 -0.09 -2.88 1.90
CA MET A 116 0.32 -2.56 3.28
C MET A 116 -0.75 -1.76 4.03
N LYS A 117 -1.33 -0.73 3.40
CA LYS A 117 -2.43 0.05 4.00
C LYS A 117 -3.62 -0.85 4.38
N TYR A 118 -4.00 -1.79 3.52
CA TYR A 118 -5.10 -2.71 3.80
C TYR A 118 -4.75 -3.72 4.90
N ILE A 119 -3.51 -4.20 4.96
CA ILE A 119 -3.03 -5.05 6.07
C ILE A 119 -3.24 -4.33 7.42
N PHE A 120 -2.80 -3.08 7.53
CA PHE A 120 -2.97 -2.32 8.78
C PHE A 120 -4.41 -1.92 9.07
N THR A 121 -5.22 -1.70 8.02
CA THR A 121 -6.65 -1.42 8.18
C THR A 121 -7.40 -2.65 8.70
N ALA A 122 -7.02 -3.86 8.26
CA ALA A 122 -7.57 -5.12 8.77
C ALA A 122 -7.17 -5.38 10.23
N GLY A 123 -5.96 -4.94 10.60
CA GLY A 123 -5.42 -4.97 11.95
C GLY A 123 -4.68 -6.27 12.29
N GLU A 124 -3.74 -6.16 13.22
CA GLU A 124 -2.81 -7.23 13.62
C GLU A 124 -3.52 -8.51 14.10
N GLN A 125 -4.71 -8.39 14.71
CA GLN A 125 -5.49 -9.56 15.14
C GLN A 125 -5.97 -10.44 13.97
N ARG A 126 -6.16 -9.84 12.78
CA ARG A 126 -6.64 -10.54 11.58
C ARG A 126 -5.50 -10.91 10.64
N ILE A 127 -4.50 -10.04 10.52
CA ILE A 127 -3.29 -10.28 9.71
C ILE A 127 -2.06 -9.96 10.58
N PRO A 128 -1.54 -10.94 11.34
CA PRO A 128 -0.43 -10.71 12.25
C PRO A 128 0.92 -10.65 11.52
N GLY A 129 1.91 -10.04 12.20
CA GLY A 129 3.32 -10.07 11.83
C GLY A 129 3.80 -8.87 11.01
N PHE A 130 3.00 -7.81 10.90
CA PHE A 130 3.38 -6.60 10.16
C PHE A 130 3.51 -5.33 11.01
N ASP A 131 3.11 -5.36 12.28
CA ASP A 131 3.21 -4.20 13.19
C ASP A 131 4.61 -3.57 13.26
N SER A 132 5.67 -4.38 13.15
CA SER A 132 7.06 -3.92 13.21
C SER A 132 7.43 -2.99 12.06
N VAL A 133 6.73 -3.06 10.91
CA VAL A 133 7.08 -2.28 9.71
C VAL A 133 6.23 -1.03 9.52
N TYR A 134 5.18 -0.82 10.35
CA TYR A 134 4.22 0.28 10.20
C TYR A 134 4.89 1.65 10.05
N SER A 135 5.85 1.96 10.92
CA SER A 135 6.54 3.26 10.93
C SER A 135 7.44 3.51 9.73
N TYR A 136 7.79 2.47 8.99
CA TYR A 136 8.70 2.55 7.84
C TYR A 136 7.95 2.50 6.50
N CYS A 137 6.67 2.17 6.52
CA CYS A 137 5.87 2.01 5.32
C CYS A 137 5.87 3.26 4.44
N HIS A 138 5.83 3.02 3.13
CA HIS A 138 5.65 4.05 2.13
C HIS A 138 4.19 4.47 2.03
N VAL A 139 3.97 5.74 1.71
CA VAL A 139 2.64 6.31 1.49
C VAL A 139 2.05 5.83 0.16
N PRO A 140 0.82 5.30 0.13
CA PRO A 140 0.15 4.91 -1.10
C PRO A 140 -0.43 6.13 -1.84
N PHE A 141 0.41 6.87 -2.55
CA PHE A 141 -0.03 8.08 -3.25
C PHE A 141 -1.18 7.82 -4.25
N ASP A 142 -2.20 8.66 -4.16
CA ASP A 142 -3.33 8.75 -5.08
C ASP A 142 -3.62 10.23 -5.39
N ASN A 143 -4.47 10.51 -6.39
CA ASN A 143 -4.74 11.90 -6.76
C ASN A 143 -5.42 12.71 -5.64
N ILE A 144 -6.15 12.06 -4.73
CA ILE A 144 -6.80 12.72 -3.59
C ILE A 144 -5.73 13.14 -2.59
N LEU A 145 -4.82 12.23 -2.24
CA LEU A 145 -3.73 12.48 -1.32
C LEU A 145 -2.75 13.48 -1.89
N LEU A 146 -2.37 13.37 -3.17
CA LEU A 146 -1.49 14.31 -3.83
C LEU A 146 -2.05 15.74 -3.75
N GLY A 147 -3.35 15.93 -4.06
CA GLY A 147 -4.00 17.23 -3.92
C GLY A 147 -4.04 17.75 -2.47
N LYS A 148 -4.14 16.85 -1.48
CA LYS A 148 -4.04 17.22 -0.05
C LYS A 148 -2.61 17.56 0.36
N LEU A 149 -1.60 16.95 -0.25
CA LEU A 149 -0.19 17.19 0.04
C LEU A 149 0.34 18.48 -0.61
N GLU A 150 -0.29 18.96 -1.69
CA GLU A 150 0.02 20.26 -2.31
C GLU A 150 0.00 21.40 -1.30
N LYS A 151 -0.98 21.42 -0.37
CA LYS A 151 -1.07 22.45 0.69
C LYS A 151 0.11 22.44 1.66
N TYR A 152 0.86 21.34 1.72
CA TYR A 152 2.06 21.18 2.53
C TYR A 152 3.35 21.39 1.72
N GLY A 153 3.26 21.76 0.44
CA GLY A 153 4.39 22.01 -0.43
C GLY A 153 4.93 20.76 -1.14
N PHE A 154 4.07 19.79 -1.43
CA PHE A 154 4.48 18.58 -2.16
C PHE A 154 5.02 18.93 -3.55
N PRO A 155 6.19 18.40 -3.95
CA PRO A 155 6.77 18.72 -5.25
C PRO A 155 5.89 18.25 -6.40
N SER A 156 5.68 19.13 -7.39
CA SER A 156 4.94 18.80 -8.60
C SER A 156 5.55 17.59 -9.34
N LEU A 157 4.69 16.85 -10.01
CA LEU A 157 5.09 15.70 -10.84
C LEU A 157 5.12 16.13 -12.31
N ASN A 158 6.14 15.70 -13.03
CA ASN A 158 6.28 15.98 -14.47
C ASN A 158 5.36 15.08 -15.32
N CYS A 159 4.79 14.02 -14.73
CA CYS A 159 3.86 13.11 -15.38
C CYS A 159 2.80 12.63 -14.37
N ALA A 160 1.80 11.90 -14.88
CA ALA A 160 0.84 11.22 -14.00
C ALA A 160 1.58 10.23 -13.09
N TRP A 161 1.20 10.17 -11.81
CA TRP A 161 1.84 9.30 -10.82
C TRP A 161 1.95 7.83 -11.26
N SER A 162 0.89 7.29 -11.87
CA SER A 162 0.86 5.92 -12.38
C SER A 162 1.81 5.66 -13.56
N ARG A 163 2.37 6.70 -14.17
CA ARG A 163 3.32 6.62 -15.30
C ARG A 163 4.75 6.94 -14.88
N LEU A 164 5.01 7.12 -13.58
CA LEU A 164 6.36 7.30 -13.08
C LEU A 164 7.15 6.00 -13.31
N ASP A 165 8.32 6.12 -13.92
CA ASP A 165 9.08 4.96 -14.44
C ASP A 165 10.42 4.76 -13.73
N LYS A 166 10.92 5.77 -13.00
CA LYS A 166 12.17 5.67 -12.25
C LYS A 166 11.89 5.53 -10.77
N TYR A 167 12.51 4.53 -10.14
CA TYR A 167 12.34 4.28 -8.71
C TYR A 167 12.89 5.41 -7.85
N ASP A 168 14.04 6.00 -8.20
CA ASP A 168 14.60 7.14 -7.48
C ASP A 168 13.63 8.34 -7.44
N GLU A 169 12.98 8.67 -8.56
CA GLU A 169 12.02 9.76 -8.62
C GLU A 169 10.82 9.52 -7.68
N TYR A 170 10.39 8.26 -7.56
CA TYR A 170 9.35 7.81 -6.64
C TYR A 170 9.84 7.96 -5.20
N PHE A 171 11.03 7.45 -4.92
CA PHE A 171 11.60 7.35 -3.60
C PHE A 171 11.89 8.74 -3.01
N GLU A 172 12.30 9.72 -3.82
CA GLU A 172 12.41 11.12 -3.39
C GLU A 172 11.09 11.66 -2.81
N ARG A 173 9.93 11.22 -3.31
CA ARG A 173 8.64 11.65 -2.77
C ARG A 173 8.33 11.01 -1.42
N GLN A 174 8.73 9.76 -1.21
CA GLN A 174 8.61 9.11 0.10
C GLN A 174 9.53 9.78 1.14
N LYS A 175 10.77 10.09 0.74
CA LYS A 175 11.71 10.86 1.57
C LYS A 175 11.17 12.24 1.91
N TRP A 176 10.55 12.93 0.95
CA TRP A 176 9.90 14.21 1.21
C TRP A 176 8.83 14.11 2.30
N VAL A 177 7.98 13.07 2.28
CA VAL A 177 6.97 12.88 3.35
C VAL A 177 7.64 12.70 4.71
N ARG A 178 8.66 11.84 4.79
CA ARG A 178 9.40 11.56 6.04
C ARG A 178 10.15 12.79 6.57
N GLN A 179 10.59 13.67 5.68
CA GLN A 179 11.25 14.93 6.03
C GLN A 179 10.25 16.01 6.44
N ARG A 180 9.09 16.07 5.78
CA ARG A 180 8.07 17.10 6.00
C ARG A 180 7.25 16.88 7.26
N PHE A 181 7.02 15.62 7.64
CA PHE A 181 6.20 15.28 8.79
C PHE A 181 6.99 14.51 9.83
N SER A 182 6.73 14.77 11.10
CA SER A 182 7.31 13.99 12.21
C SER A 182 6.51 12.73 12.54
N LEU A 183 5.40 12.48 11.85
CA LEU A 183 4.56 11.30 11.97
C LEU A 183 5.10 10.12 11.17
N ALA A 184 4.64 8.90 11.49
CA ALA A 184 4.83 7.78 10.58
C ALA A 184 4.16 8.10 9.23
N PRO A 185 4.75 7.72 8.07
CA PRO A 185 4.15 8.05 6.79
C PRO A 185 2.73 7.48 6.63
N MET A 186 2.46 6.33 7.21
CA MET A 186 1.12 5.72 7.20
C MET A 186 0.09 6.53 8.03
N ASP A 187 0.50 7.19 9.11
CA ASP A 187 -0.39 8.11 9.84
C ASP A 187 -0.76 9.32 8.99
N VAL A 188 0.22 9.87 8.26
CA VAL A 188 -0.02 10.97 7.30
C VAL A 188 -1.05 10.55 6.27
N GLU A 189 -0.91 9.34 5.72
CA GLU A 189 -1.88 8.75 4.80
C GLU A 189 -3.28 8.66 5.43
N PHE A 190 -3.44 8.01 6.58
CA PHE A 190 -4.76 7.80 7.17
C PHE A 190 -5.45 9.11 7.57
N LEU A 191 -4.70 10.06 8.13
CA LEU A 191 -5.22 11.38 8.51
C LEU A 191 -5.69 12.15 7.26
N LEU A 192 -4.80 12.31 6.28
CA LEU A 192 -5.13 13.07 5.09
C LEU A 192 -6.23 12.38 4.30
N TRP A 193 -6.15 11.08 4.06
CA TRP A 193 -7.17 10.34 3.30
C TRP A 193 -8.56 10.46 3.94
N SER A 194 -8.66 10.38 5.27
CA SER A 194 -9.91 10.58 6.03
C SER A 194 -10.43 12.04 6.07
N GLY A 195 -9.74 12.97 5.41
CA GLY A 195 -10.15 14.38 5.31
C GLY A 195 -9.74 15.22 6.50
N LYS A 196 -8.90 14.69 7.40
CA LYS A 196 -8.31 15.46 8.49
C LYS A 196 -7.11 16.26 8.00
N GLU A 197 -6.70 17.23 8.80
CA GLU A 197 -5.46 17.97 8.60
C GLU A 197 -4.36 17.45 9.51
N ILE A 198 -3.11 17.57 9.05
CA ILE A 198 -1.95 17.38 9.92
C ILE A 198 -1.79 18.63 10.78
N SER A 199 -1.73 18.43 12.09
CA SER A 199 -1.57 19.53 13.05
C SER A 199 -0.19 20.19 12.90
N PRO A 200 -0.07 21.53 13.09
CA PRO A 200 1.17 22.25 12.86
C PRO A 200 2.39 21.71 13.63
N GLU A 201 2.22 21.17 14.82
CA GLU A 201 3.29 20.57 15.63
C GLU A 201 3.94 19.33 15.00
N TYR A 202 3.26 18.70 14.04
CA TYR A 202 3.76 17.53 13.33
C TYR A 202 4.38 17.87 11.96
N ILE A 203 4.47 19.15 11.62
CA ILE A 203 5.02 19.66 10.35
C ILE A 203 6.40 20.25 10.62
N ARG A 204 7.41 19.83 9.85
CA ARG A 204 8.79 20.31 9.91
C ARG A 204 9.09 21.35 8.84
#